data_AF-A0A1G9H218-F1
#
_entry.id   AF-A0A1G9H218-F1
#
_cell.length_a   1.000
_cell.length_b   1.000
_cell.length_c   1.000
_cell.angle_alpha   90.00
_cell.angle_beta   90.00
_cell.angle_gamma   90.00
#
_symmetry.space_group_name_H-M   'P 1'
#
loop_
_entity.id
_entity.type
_entity.pdbx_description
1 polymer ?
#
loop_
_entity_poly.entity_id
_entity_poly.type
_entity_poly.pdbx_seq_one_letter_code
_entity_poly.pdbx_strand_id
1 'polypeptide(L)' 'MIKTLRRWRTWIFNILAAAALALPDILQSLGGIYWGDIVPPKYLPYFTIFVVLTNIWMRPRAAVLPDDDEASK' A
#
# COMPACT_ATOMS: atom_id res chain seq x y z
N MET A 1 15.43 -14.76 -6.39
CA MET A 1 15.35 -13.30 -6.11
C MET A 1 14.12 -12.64 -6.73
N ILE A 2 13.91 -12.75 -8.05
CA ILE A 2 12.73 -12.16 -8.74
C ILE A 2 11.39 -12.75 -8.24
N LYS A 3 11.30 -14.08 -8.04
CA LYS A 3 10.10 -14.74 -7.46
C LYS A 3 9.78 -14.21 -6.05
N THR A 4 10.80 -14.07 -5.21
CA THR A 4 10.69 -13.54 -3.84
C THR A 4 10.22 -12.08 -3.84
N LEU A 5 10.84 -11.21 -4.64
CA LEU A 5 10.44 -9.80 -4.76
C LEU A 5 8.98 -9.64 -5.23
N ARG A 6 8.54 -10.49 -6.17
CA ARG A 6 7.17 -10.50 -6.70
C ARG A 6 6.13 -10.86 -5.64
N ARG A 7 6.50 -11.70 -4.66
CA ARG A 7 5.69 -12.14 -3.52
C ARG A 7 5.60 -11.07 -2.42
N TRP A 8 6.70 -10.36 -2.16
CA TRP A 8 6.78 -9.33 -1.13
C TRP A 8 6.26 -7.95 -1.56
N ARG A 9 6.18 -7.68 -2.86
CA ARG A 9 5.63 -6.43 -3.45
C ARG A 9 4.33 -5.96 -2.77
N THR A 10 3.37 -6.86 -2.57
CA THR A 10 2.08 -6.51 -1.98
C THR A 10 2.23 -6.13 -0.52
N TRP A 11 3.03 -6.89 0.24
CA TRP A 11 3.30 -6.60 1.65
C TRP A 11 4.00 -5.25 1.82
N ILE A 12 5.01 -4.98 0.99
CA ILE A 12 5.72 -3.70 0.96
C ILE A 12 4.75 -2.56 0.67
N PHE A 13 3.89 -2.70 -0.35
CA PHE A 13 2.91 -1.68 -0.68
C PHE A 13 1.86 -1.48 0.40
N ASN A 14 1.38 -2.56 1.02
CA ASN A 14 0.42 -2.49 2.13
C ASN A 14 1.01 -1.76 3.33
N ILE A 15 2.27 -2.02 3.67
CA ILE A 15 2.96 -1.31 4.77
C ILE A 15 3.11 0.17 4.42
N LEU A 16 3.50 0.50 3.18
CA LEU A 16 3.62 1.89 2.74
C LEU A 16 2.26 2.61 2.72
N ALA A 17 1.21 1.94 2.26
CA ALA A 17 -0.15 2.46 2.25
C ALA A 17 -0.68 2.69 3.67
N ALA A 18 -0.50 1.72 4.56
CA ALA A 18 -0.87 1.83 5.96
C ALA A 18 -0.12 2.97 6.65
N ALA A 19 1.20 3.07 6.42
CA ALA A 19 2.01 4.16 6.92
C ALA A 19 1.49 5.50 6.40
N ALA A 20 1.24 5.64 5.09
CA ALA A 20 0.82 6.91 4.52
C ALA A 20 -0.60 7.34 4.91
N LEU A 21 -1.47 6.39 5.29
CA LEU A 21 -2.79 6.67 5.87
C LEU A 21 -2.74 6.98 7.36
N ALA A 22 -1.82 6.40 8.12
CA ALA A 22 -1.66 6.62 9.56
C ALA A 22 -0.73 7.80 9.91
N LEU A 23 0.16 8.18 8.99
CA LEU A 23 1.10 9.29 9.13
C LEU A 23 0.42 10.63 9.48
N PRO A 24 -0.74 11.01 8.92
CA PRO A 24 -1.50 12.18 9.33
C PRO A 24 -1.76 12.25 10.85
N ASP A 25 -2.31 11.17 11.41
CA ASP A 25 -2.68 11.10 12.82
C ASP A 25 -1.43 11.08 13.71
N ILE A 26 -0.37 10.39 13.28
CA ILE A 26 0.92 10.35 13.96
C ILE A 26 1.53 11.76 14.01
N LEU A 27 1.58 12.48 12.88
CA LEU A 27 2.15 13.83 12.81
C LEU A 27 1.35 14.84 13.64
N GLN A 28 0.01 14.72 13.65
CA GLN A 28 -0.83 15.53 14.52
C GLN A 28 -0.54 15.25 15.99
N SER A 29 -0.41 13.99 16.38
CA SER A 29 -0.15 13.58 17.78
C SER A 29 1.24 13.96 18.28
N LEU A 30 2.25 14.00 17.40
CA LEU A 30 3.65 14.24 17.78
C LEU A 30 4.05 15.71 17.75
N GLY A 31 3.38 16.55 16.96
CA GLY A 31 3.82 17.94 16.78
C GLY A 31 2.73 18.93 16.35
N GLY A 32 1.46 18.52 16.32
CA GLY A 32 0.36 19.39 15.88
C GLY A 32 0.40 19.72 14.38
N ILE A 33 1.18 19.00 13.59
CA ILE A 33 1.29 19.19 12.14
C ILE A 33 0.03 18.62 11.49
N TYR A 34 -0.74 19.47 10.83
CA TYR A 34 -1.94 19.02 10.13
C TYR A 34 -1.57 18.52 8.75
N TRP A 35 -2.13 17.37 8.37
CA TRP A 35 -1.88 16.80 7.05
C TRP A 35 -2.30 17.73 5.90
N GLY A 36 -3.27 18.61 6.15
CA GLY A 36 -3.68 19.69 5.25
C GLY A 36 -2.58 20.71 4.90
N ASP A 37 -1.54 20.81 5.74
CA ASP A 37 -0.38 21.67 5.49
C ASP A 37 0.61 21.03 4.50
N ILE A 38 0.60 19.70 4.41
CA ILE A 38 1.48 18.91 3.52
C ILE A 38 0.75 18.58 2.21
N VAL A 39 -0.50 18.15 2.32
CA VAL A 39 -1.35 17.76 1.19
C VAL A 39 -2.62 18.62 1.21
N PRO A 40 -2.78 19.53 0.22
CA PRO A 40 -3.98 20.37 0.15
C PRO A 40 -5.26 19.52 0.17
N PRO A 41 -6.33 19.94 0.88
CA PRO A 41 -7.54 19.15 1.06
C PRO A 41 -8.16 18.64 -0.25
N LYS A 42 -8.05 19.44 -1.33
CA LYS A 42 -8.53 19.07 -2.67
C LYS A 42 -7.86 17.82 -3.26
N TYR A 43 -6.67 17.45 -2.78
CA TYR A 43 -5.91 16.30 -3.27
C TYR A 43 -6.08 15.03 -2.43
N LEU A 44 -6.64 15.14 -1.21
CA LEU A 44 -6.84 13.98 -0.32
C LEU A 44 -7.68 12.86 -0.96
N PRO A 45 -8.79 13.14 -1.68
CA PRO A 45 -9.56 12.07 -2.32
C PRO A 45 -8.75 11.33 -3.39
N TYR A 46 -7.94 12.06 -4.18
CA TYR A 46 -7.09 11.48 -5.21
C TYR A 46 -5.97 10.63 -4.61
N PHE A 47 -5.42 11.04 -3.47
CA PHE A 47 -4.44 10.26 -2.72
C PHE A 47 -5.05 8.94 -2.23
N THR A 48 -6.24 8.98 -1.62
CA THR A 48 -6.94 7.76 -1.19
C THR A 48 -7.25 6.83 -2.37
N ILE A 49 -7.75 7.38 -3.49
CA ILE A 49 -8.01 6.60 -4.72
C ILE A 49 -6.72 5.96 -5.24
N PHE A 50 -5.61 6.71 -5.28
CA PHE A 50 -4.32 6.20 -5.73
C PHE A 50 -3.84 5.03 -4.86
N VAL A 51 -3.92 5.15 -3.54
CA VAL A 51 -3.55 4.09 -2.60
C VAL A 51 -4.41 2.84 -2.84
N VAL A 52 -5.73 3.00 -2.97
CA VAL A 52 -6.66 1.88 -3.21
C VAL A 52 -6.40 1.21 -4.56
N LEU A 53 -6.29 1.97 -5.65
CA LEU A 53 -6.04 1.44 -6.99
C LEU A 53 -4.70 0.70 -7.05
N THR A 54 -3.68 1.26 -6.42
CA THR A 54 -2.36 0.62 -6.38
C THR A 54 -2.39 -0.64 -5.51
N ASN A 55 -3.15 -0.65 -4.41
CA ASN A 55 -3.37 -1.86 -3.61
C ASN A 55 -4.01 -2.98 -4.44
N ILE A 56 -5.07 -2.66 -5.20
CA ILE A 56 -5.77 -3.60 -6.08
C ILE A 56 -4.82 -4.11 -7.18
N TRP A 57 -4.03 -3.22 -7.78
CA TRP A 57 -3.08 -3.59 -8.84
C TRP A 57 -1.93 -4.46 -8.32
N MET A 58 -1.47 -4.19 -7.10
CA MET A 58 -0.42 -4.97 -6.44
C MET A 58 -0.95 -6.21 -5.72
N ARG A 59 -2.26 -6.41 -5.63
CA ARG A 59 -2.86 -7.61 -5.05
C ARG A 59 -2.27 -8.83 -5.76
N PRO A 60 -1.71 -9.81 -5.03
CA PRO A 60 -1.22 -11.02 -5.63
C PRO A 60 -2.44 -11.73 -6.17
N ARG A 61 -2.63 -11.67 -7.48
CA ARG A 61 -3.47 -12.65 -8.17
C ARG A 61 -2.76 -13.98 -7.97
N ALA A 62 -3.52 -15.05 -7.78
CA ALA A 62 -2.98 -16.40 -7.84
C ALA A 62 -2.43 -16.63 -9.26
N ALA A 63 -1.23 -16.12 -9.52
CA ALA A 63 -0.34 -16.72 -10.48
C ALA A 63 0.25 -17.90 -9.71
N VAL A 64 -0.59 -18.93 -9.53
CA VAL A 64 -0.13 -20.27 -9.23
C VAL A 64 0.94 -20.52 -10.28
N LEU A 65 2.21 -20.40 -9.89
CA LEU A 65 3.28 -20.81 -10.79
C LEU A 65 3.15 -22.32 -10.91
N PRO A 66 3.47 -22.92 -12.08
CA PRO A 66 3.38 -24.37 -12.24
C PRO A 66 4.16 -25.16 -11.17
N ASP A 67 5.14 -24.52 -10.52
CA ASP A 67 5.97 -25.08 -9.45
C ASP A 67 5.54 -24.71 -8.02
N ASP A 68 4.45 -23.96 -7.81
CA ASP A 68 3.99 -23.63 -6.45
C ASP A 68 3.23 -24.82 -5.84
N ASP A 69 3.46 -25.14 -4.57
CA ASP A 69 2.75 -26.23 -3.84
C ASP A 69 1.22 -26.04 -3.82
N GLU A 70 0.75 -24.81 -4.00
CA GLU A 70 -0.67 -24.46 -4.11
C GLU A 70 -1.29 -24.86 -5.47
N ALA A 71 -0.48 -25.24 -6.45
CA ALA A 71 -0.89 -25.68 -7.79
C ALA A 71 -1.36 -27.14 -7.87
N SER A 72 -0.99 -27.96 -6.89
CA SER A 72 -1.09 -29.42 -6.95
C SER A 72 -2.29 -30.00 -6.20
N LYS A 73 -3.35 -29.21 -5.96
CA LYS A 73 -4.62 -29.69 -5.41
C LYS A 73 -5.68 -29.95 -6.47
#